data_AF-A0A7T4ULU0-F1
#
_entry.id   AF-A0A7T4ULU0-F1
#
_cell.length_a   1.000
_cell.length_b   1.000
_cell.length_c   1.000
_cell.angle_alpha   90.00
_cell.angle_beta   90.00
_cell.angle_gamma   90.00
#
_symmetry.space_group_name_H-M   'P 1'
#
loop_
_entity.id
_entity.type
_entity.pdbx_description
1 polymer ?
#
loop_
_entity_poly.entity_id
_entity_poly.type
_entity_poly.pdbx_seq_one_letter_code
_entity_poly.pdbx_strand_id
1 'polypeptide(L)'
;MKRNKKSTIGIRILGFIVFMGTLFMNGACNKDFINSLPESSKNDTLGVGDGSKRVLYLILDGVKGSVIQELAPKNLTQITLRSIYTYDGVADYNYNPYTQAAAWTNMLTGVDYTKHHVTANNFEKFNHVATPTIFTRIKDELKNVRTVSFTSNAAINANLAKDATETKTLANDADVKKALIQELATGNASLLVGQFDGAALAGGSDFSESNPAYVASIQTLDNYVGEILEALKARKTYEGENWMVVIASSLGGGLSGGESGSNIYADGSRNAFYAFYNPKFTADKYDKPQMDALPYVGTTQRYQGANSRAEQRNADLANFGADQDATIRFNIRWDQGSTIYPAFVSKRASFSGGVVGWLFFMESGGTVGINLSQVGQGNTQRVHTRNIADGIWHNITAKFWKNGTTRYLTLFIDGIPAPGGDLNITNLGNLNTSSPLRLGSIGDGNVNCLISDFAIYNLALPNDVIIAKSKMTPLTEENDVYYNNLTGYWKCNEGEGDVLNDLTGKSTPFHIQNKINWVNFSDFSPNITPTISQSIFKVVPNGVDIPVMIYNWMNISVPKNWGLMGKFYNPSFNLPRD
;
A
#
# COMPACT_ATOMS: atom_id res chain seq x y z
N MET A 1 13.63 52.39 -74.20
CA MET A 1 15.06 52.53 -73.82
C MET A 1 15.39 51.45 -72.77
N LYS A 2 16.36 50.61 -73.12
CA LYS A 2 17.08 49.55 -72.39
C LYS A 2 16.99 49.41 -70.84
N ARG A 3 17.09 48.11 -70.44
CA ARG A 3 17.65 47.43 -69.23
C ARG A 3 16.68 47.12 -68.07
N ASN A 4 16.40 45.84 -67.74
CA ASN A 4 17.19 44.75 -67.09
C ASN A 4 17.35 44.99 -65.56
N LYS A 5 17.13 44.06 -64.61
CA LYS A 5 17.13 42.57 -64.53
C LYS A 5 16.41 42.08 -63.22
N LYS A 6 15.64 40.96 -63.32
CA LYS A 6 15.50 39.70 -62.49
C LYS A 6 15.77 39.73 -60.95
N SER A 7 15.16 38.94 -60.02
CA SER A 7 14.43 37.64 -60.05
C SER A 7 13.75 37.26 -58.69
N THR A 8 12.64 36.46 -58.74
CA THR A 8 12.19 35.32 -57.85
C THR A 8 11.94 35.57 -56.33
N ILE A 9 10.84 35.19 -55.64
CA ILE A 9 10.11 33.90 -55.44
C ILE A 9 8.72 34.15 -54.78
N GLY A 10 7.69 33.40 -55.22
CA GLY A 10 6.66 32.78 -54.35
C GLY A 10 5.40 33.57 -53.94
N ILE A 11 4.36 33.55 -54.78
CA ILE A 11 2.96 33.88 -54.44
C ILE A 11 2.15 32.58 -54.46
N ARG A 12 1.41 32.26 -53.38
CA ARG A 12 0.06 31.65 -53.33
C ARG A 12 -0.25 31.23 -51.88
N ILE A 13 -1.54 31.23 -51.53
CA ILE A 13 -2.18 30.89 -50.24
C ILE A 13 -2.60 32.13 -49.43
N LEU A 14 -3.80 32.66 -49.71
CA LEU A 14 -4.87 32.83 -48.72
C LEU A 14 -6.08 33.45 -49.42
N GLY A 15 -6.89 32.59 -50.02
CA GLY A 15 -8.23 32.94 -50.48
C GLY A 15 -9.03 31.65 -50.50
N PHE A 16 -10.28 31.73 -50.06
CA PHE A 16 -11.31 30.71 -50.32
C PHE A 16 -11.49 29.55 -49.32
N ILE A 17 -11.59 29.79 -48.00
CA ILE A 17 -12.17 28.81 -47.06
C ILE A 17 -13.02 29.51 -46.00
N VAL A 18 -14.19 30.06 -46.35
CA VAL A 18 -15.24 30.38 -45.34
C VAL A 18 -16.68 30.07 -45.83
N PHE A 19 -16.91 29.64 -47.08
CA PHE A 19 -18.30 29.50 -47.57
C PHE A 19 -18.65 28.20 -48.30
N MET A 20 -18.04 27.07 -47.94
CA MET A 20 -18.47 25.76 -48.46
C MET A 20 -18.12 24.61 -47.51
N GLY A 21 -18.79 24.57 -46.36
CA GLY A 21 -18.57 23.55 -45.31
C GLY A 21 -19.85 22.97 -44.70
N THR A 22 -20.98 23.08 -45.39
CA THR A 22 -22.31 22.64 -44.90
C THR A 22 -23.06 21.79 -45.94
N LEU A 23 -22.37 20.91 -46.67
CA LEU A 23 -23.02 19.98 -47.60
C LEU A 23 -22.17 18.74 -47.93
N PHE A 24 -21.72 17.98 -46.93
CA PHE A 24 -21.31 16.57 -47.08
C PHE A 24 -21.49 15.81 -45.75
N MET A 25 -22.74 15.56 -45.37
CA MET A 25 -23.06 14.50 -44.39
C MET A 25 -24.09 13.59 -45.03
N ASN A 26 -23.61 12.61 -45.81
CA ASN A 26 -24.25 11.33 -46.12
C ASN A 26 -23.36 10.60 -47.15
N GLY A 27 -22.79 9.46 -46.76
CA GLY A 27 -22.01 8.61 -47.65
C GLY A 27 -20.59 8.29 -47.15
N ALA A 28 -20.46 7.79 -45.92
CA ALA A 28 -19.30 6.97 -45.57
C ALA A 28 -19.76 5.51 -45.55
N CYS A 29 -19.34 4.75 -46.56
CA CYS A 29 -19.44 3.30 -46.59
C CYS A 29 -18.86 2.72 -45.29
N ASN A 30 -19.71 2.12 -44.45
CA ASN A 30 -19.29 0.98 -43.66
C ASN A 30 -19.01 -0.16 -44.65
N LYS A 31 -17.78 -0.22 -45.16
CA LYS A 31 -17.26 -1.51 -45.63
C LYS A 31 -16.75 -2.21 -44.40
N ASP A 32 -17.50 -3.20 -43.98
CA ASP A 32 -17.06 -4.20 -43.00
C ASP A 32 -15.63 -4.60 -43.37
N PHE A 33 -14.70 -4.43 -42.43
CA PHE A 33 -13.44 -5.15 -42.50
C PHE A 33 -13.82 -6.62 -42.49
N ILE A 34 -13.69 -7.26 -43.64
CA ILE A 34 -13.74 -8.71 -43.75
C ILE A 34 -12.67 -9.23 -42.81
N ASN A 35 -13.11 -9.78 -41.68
CA ASN A 35 -12.29 -10.50 -40.75
C ASN A 35 -11.93 -11.84 -41.42
N SER A 36 -11.00 -11.82 -42.38
CA SER A 36 -10.40 -13.04 -42.91
C SER A 36 -9.26 -13.46 -41.98
N LEU A 37 -9.61 -13.81 -40.74
CA LEU A 37 -8.86 -14.89 -40.11
C LEU A 37 -9.11 -16.13 -40.98
N PRO A 38 -8.08 -16.90 -41.36
CA PRO A 38 -8.31 -18.17 -42.03
C PRO A 38 -9.29 -18.97 -41.18
N GLU A 39 -10.36 -19.47 -41.79
CA GLU A 39 -11.20 -20.49 -41.16
C GLU A 39 -10.27 -21.58 -40.63
N SER A 40 -10.48 -21.96 -39.36
CA SER A 40 -9.76 -23.06 -38.72
C SER A 40 -9.69 -24.24 -39.69
N SER A 41 -8.49 -24.53 -40.20
CA SER A 41 -8.27 -25.72 -40.99
C SER A 41 -8.58 -26.93 -40.12
N LYS A 42 -9.70 -27.58 -40.43
CA LYS A 42 -10.05 -28.89 -39.89
C LYS A 42 -8.89 -29.86 -40.15
N ASN A 43 -8.47 -30.54 -39.09
CA ASN A 43 -7.69 -31.79 -39.04
C ASN A 43 -6.59 -32.00 -40.09
N ASP A 44 -5.34 -32.09 -39.64
CA ASP A 44 -4.51 -33.20 -40.11
C ASP A 44 -3.42 -33.60 -39.10
N THR A 45 -3.55 -34.83 -38.62
CA THR A 45 -2.62 -35.91 -38.22
C THR A 45 -1.09 -35.72 -38.18
N LEU A 46 -0.56 -34.52 -38.14
CA LEU A 46 0.87 -34.22 -37.96
C LEU A 46 0.99 -33.44 -36.67
N GLY A 47 1.84 -33.88 -35.73
CA GLY A 47 2.00 -33.33 -34.38
C GLY A 47 2.49 -31.88 -34.28
N VAL A 48 2.11 -31.02 -35.21
CA VAL A 48 2.29 -29.56 -35.17
C VAL A 48 1.14 -29.01 -34.33
N GLY A 49 1.43 -28.37 -33.20
CA GLY A 49 0.40 -27.76 -32.35
C GLY A 49 -0.40 -26.66 -33.07
N ASP A 50 -1.56 -26.32 -32.52
CA ASP A 50 -2.62 -25.51 -33.15
C ASP A 50 -2.49 -23.98 -32.94
N GLY A 51 -1.37 -23.50 -32.41
CA GLY A 51 -1.18 -22.11 -32.00
C GLY A 51 -1.95 -21.72 -30.72
N SER A 52 -2.58 -22.68 -30.04
CA SER A 52 -3.44 -22.40 -28.89
C SER A 52 -2.69 -21.80 -27.71
N LYS A 53 -3.36 -20.85 -27.05
CA LYS A 53 -2.94 -20.30 -25.76
C LYS A 53 -3.36 -21.26 -24.67
N ARG A 54 -2.38 -21.73 -23.89
CA ARG A 54 -2.60 -22.70 -22.81
C ARG A 54 -1.98 -22.20 -21.52
N VAL A 55 -2.51 -22.67 -20.40
CA VAL A 55 -2.03 -22.31 -19.07
C VAL A 55 -1.84 -23.56 -18.22
N LEU A 56 -0.65 -23.71 -17.66
CA LEU A 56 -0.38 -24.61 -16.56
C LEU A 56 -0.30 -23.77 -15.28
N TYR A 57 -1.16 -24.04 -14.31
CA TYR A 57 -1.25 -23.26 -13.09
C TYR A 57 -1.00 -24.15 -11.87
N LEU A 58 0.15 -23.95 -11.21
CA LEU A 58 0.57 -24.69 -10.04
C LEU A 58 0.39 -23.82 -8.79
N ILE A 59 -0.49 -24.26 -7.89
CA ILE A 59 -0.78 -23.65 -6.60
C ILE A 59 0.04 -24.39 -5.52
N LEU A 60 0.88 -23.66 -4.81
CA LEU A 60 1.74 -24.20 -3.75
C LEU A 60 1.26 -23.68 -2.39
N ASP A 61 0.63 -24.51 -1.58
CA ASP A 61 0.12 -24.04 -0.29
C ASP A 61 1.24 -23.92 0.74
N GLY A 62 1.23 -22.82 1.49
CA GLY A 62 2.18 -22.58 2.58
C GLY A 62 3.62 -22.37 2.13
N VAL A 63 3.86 -21.93 0.88
CA VAL A 63 5.21 -21.63 0.38
C VAL A 63 5.53 -20.14 0.55
N LYS A 64 6.50 -19.86 1.41
CA LYS A 64 6.91 -18.50 1.73
C LYS A 64 7.94 -17.99 0.72
N GLY A 65 7.66 -16.84 0.09
CA GLY A 65 8.51 -16.29 -0.97
C GLY A 65 9.94 -15.98 -0.52
N SER A 66 10.10 -15.44 0.69
CA SER A 66 11.41 -15.18 1.29
C SER A 66 12.23 -16.46 1.50
N VAL A 67 11.58 -17.58 1.81
CA VAL A 67 12.26 -18.87 1.98
C VAL A 67 12.69 -19.45 0.64
N ILE A 68 11.89 -19.31 -0.42
CA ILE A 68 12.33 -19.66 -1.78
C ILE A 68 13.54 -18.83 -2.20
N GLN A 69 13.55 -17.54 -1.88
CA GLN A 69 14.67 -16.66 -2.19
C GLN A 69 15.96 -17.10 -1.48
N GLU A 70 15.87 -17.47 -0.20
CA GLU A 70 17.01 -17.89 0.61
C GLU A 70 17.53 -19.27 0.21
N LEU A 71 16.63 -20.25 0.05
CA LEU A 71 17.00 -21.63 -0.29
C LEU A 71 17.46 -21.78 -1.76
N ALA A 72 17.01 -20.87 -2.63
CA ALA A 72 17.25 -20.90 -4.07
C ALA A 72 17.07 -22.29 -4.71
N PRO A 73 15.90 -22.95 -4.53
CA PRO A 73 15.66 -24.29 -5.06
C PRO A 73 15.74 -24.27 -6.60
N LYS A 74 16.33 -25.33 -7.17
CA LYS A 74 16.87 -25.34 -8.54
C LYS A 74 15.84 -24.98 -9.61
N ASN A 75 14.69 -25.65 -9.62
CA ASN A 75 13.72 -25.52 -10.71
C ASN A 75 12.93 -24.20 -10.60
N LEU A 76 12.50 -23.83 -9.40
CA LEU A 76 11.83 -22.56 -9.13
C LEU A 76 12.75 -21.38 -9.43
N THR A 77 14.04 -21.47 -9.11
CA THR A 77 15.04 -20.45 -9.47
C THR A 77 15.25 -20.37 -10.98
N GLN A 78 15.31 -21.50 -11.68
CA GLN A 78 15.46 -21.52 -13.14
C GLN A 78 14.28 -20.86 -13.86
N ILE A 79 13.08 -20.97 -13.30
CA ILE A 79 11.86 -20.35 -13.85
C ILE A 79 11.94 -18.82 -13.80
N THR A 80 12.49 -18.23 -12.74
CA THR A 80 12.53 -16.76 -12.59
C THR A 80 13.33 -16.07 -13.69
N LEU A 81 14.28 -16.76 -14.33
CA LEU A 81 15.08 -16.25 -15.44
C LEU A 81 14.26 -15.89 -16.69
N ARG A 82 13.02 -16.37 -16.79
CA ARG A 82 12.09 -16.13 -17.92
C ARG A 82 10.68 -15.89 -17.42
N SER A 83 10.56 -15.13 -16.33
CA SER A 83 9.27 -14.84 -15.69
C SER A 83 9.13 -13.37 -15.31
N ILE A 84 7.87 -12.94 -15.20
CA ILE A 84 7.49 -11.88 -14.28
C ILE A 84 7.36 -12.54 -12.90
N TYR A 85 8.11 -12.09 -11.89
CA TYR A 85 8.10 -12.78 -10.59
C TYR A 85 8.36 -11.88 -9.39
N THR A 86 8.02 -12.38 -8.21
CA THR A 86 8.33 -11.76 -6.92
C THR A 86 8.52 -12.83 -5.84
N TYR A 87 9.45 -12.55 -4.90
CA TYR A 87 9.57 -13.26 -3.62
C TYR A 87 8.87 -12.51 -2.48
N ASP A 88 8.46 -11.27 -2.75
CA ASP A 88 7.87 -10.33 -1.79
C ASP A 88 6.35 -10.21 -1.96
N GLY A 89 5.71 -11.10 -2.73
CA GLY A 89 4.27 -11.07 -2.96
C GLY A 89 3.48 -11.12 -1.65
N VAL A 90 2.31 -10.48 -1.63
CA VAL A 90 1.41 -10.48 -0.48
C VAL A 90 0.10 -11.12 -0.88
N ALA A 91 -0.23 -12.25 -0.25
CA ALA A 91 -1.40 -13.04 -0.64
C ALA A 91 -2.73 -12.25 -0.52
N ASP A 92 -2.80 -11.31 0.41
CA ASP A 92 -3.88 -10.34 0.53
C ASP A 92 -3.35 -9.09 1.27
N TYR A 93 -3.76 -7.90 0.83
CA TYR A 93 -3.26 -6.62 1.35
C TYR A 93 -4.14 -6.05 2.48
N ASN A 94 -5.18 -6.76 2.89
CA ASN A 94 -6.02 -6.36 4.00
C ASN A 94 -5.45 -6.88 5.33
N TYR A 95 -5.92 -6.34 6.45
CA TYR A 95 -5.39 -6.65 7.79
C TYR A 95 -6.19 -7.72 8.55
N ASN A 96 -7.21 -8.33 7.93
CA ASN A 96 -8.05 -9.37 8.54
C ASN A 96 -7.26 -10.65 8.85
N PRO A 97 -7.78 -11.57 9.68
CA PRO A 97 -7.30 -12.95 9.68
C PRO A 97 -7.42 -13.53 8.27
N TYR A 98 -6.31 -14.03 7.73
CA TYR A 98 -6.23 -14.62 6.40
C TYR A 98 -6.17 -16.14 6.48
N THR A 99 -7.05 -16.80 5.74
CA THR A 99 -7.24 -18.25 5.79
C THR A 99 -6.89 -18.90 4.46
N GLN A 100 -6.61 -20.20 4.49
CA GLN A 100 -6.30 -20.98 3.29
C GLN A 100 -7.46 -20.98 2.28
N ALA A 101 -8.71 -21.08 2.74
CA ALA A 101 -9.89 -20.98 1.88
C ALA A 101 -10.00 -19.60 1.20
N ALA A 102 -9.74 -18.52 1.92
CA ALA A 102 -9.69 -17.17 1.35
C ALA A 102 -8.59 -17.05 0.29
N ALA A 103 -7.40 -17.61 0.56
CA ALA A 103 -6.28 -17.60 -0.36
C ALA A 103 -6.58 -18.26 -1.71
N TRP A 104 -7.13 -19.48 -1.69
CA TRP A 104 -7.55 -20.14 -2.93
C TRP A 104 -8.64 -19.35 -3.65
N THR A 105 -9.57 -18.74 -2.90
CA THR A 105 -10.66 -17.94 -3.49
C THR A 105 -10.12 -16.70 -4.18
N ASN A 106 -9.20 -15.95 -3.56
CA ASN A 106 -8.52 -14.79 -4.16
C ASN A 106 -7.89 -15.18 -5.51
N MET A 107 -7.12 -16.26 -5.49
CA MET A 107 -6.35 -16.75 -6.64
C MET A 107 -7.21 -17.26 -7.79
N LEU A 108 -8.37 -17.84 -7.51
CA LEU A 108 -9.25 -18.42 -8.52
C LEU A 108 -10.39 -17.49 -8.95
N THR A 109 -10.61 -16.36 -8.28
CA THR A 109 -11.67 -15.39 -8.63
C THR A 109 -11.14 -14.02 -9.06
N GLY A 110 -9.97 -13.61 -8.55
CA GLY A 110 -9.33 -12.33 -8.85
C GLY A 110 -9.91 -11.15 -8.07
N VAL A 111 -10.60 -11.44 -6.96
CA VAL A 111 -11.15 -10.45 -6.01
C VAL A 111 -10.83 -10.89 -4.59
N ASP A 112 -10.87 -9.96 -3.62
CA ASP A 112 -10.62 -10.25 -2.20
C ASP A 112 -11.92 -10.53 -1.41
N TYR A 113 -11.79 -10.80 -0.10
CA TYR A 113 -12.89 -11.20 0.76
C TYR A 113 -14.00 -10.15 0.87
N THR A 114 -13.71 -8.89 0.55
CA THR A 114 -14.72 -7.83 0.52
C THR A 114 -15.78 -8.08 -0.56
N LYS A 115 -15.45 -8.89 -1.58
CA LYS A 115 -16.36 -9.30 -2.66
C LYS A 115 -16.76 -10.77 -2.59
N HIS A 116 -15.81 -11.67 -2.35
CA HIS A 116 -16.12 -13.12 -2.37
C HIS A 116 -16.65 -13.64 -1.01
N HIS A 117 -16.55 -12.85 0.06
CA HIS A 117 -17.13 -13.13 1.38
C HIS A 117 -16.62 -14.39 2.13
N VAL A 118 -15.51 -14.98 1.69
CA VAL A 118 -14.85 -16.11 2.38
C VAL A 118 -13.87 -15.55 3.39
N THR A 119 -14.27 -15.50 4.66
CA THR A 119 -13.46 -14.96 5.76
C THR A 119 -13.02 -16.03 6.76
N ALA A 120 -13.69 -17.18 6.74
CA ALA A 120 -13.33 -18.35 7.53
C ALA A 120 -12.67 -19.41 6.64
N ASN A 121 -12.08 -20.44 7.24
CA ASN A 121 -11.47 -21.54 6.48
C ASN A 121 -12.52 -22.54 5.96
N ASN A 122 -13.59 -22.04 5.34
CA ASN A 122 -14.70 -22.78 4.75
C ASN A 122 -15.34 -21.96 3.60
N PHE A 123 -16.33 -22.52 2.91
CA PHE A 123 -16.98 -21.88 1.75
C PHE A 123 -18.45 -21.52 1.97
N GLU A 124 -18.94 -21.50 3.21
CA GLU A 124 -20.39 -21.37 3.52
C GLU A 124 -21.01 -20.08 2.98
N LYS A 125 -20.22 -18.99 2.95
CA LYS A 125 -20.65 -17.66 2.47
C LYS A 125 -20.25 -17.39 1.01
N PHE A 126 -19.59 -18.34 0.35
CA PHE A 126 -19.12 -18.13 -1.01
C PHE A 126 -20.29 -18.23 -2.01
N ASN A 127 -20.43 -17.21 -2.85
CA ASN A 127 -21.47 -17.18 -3.88
C ASN A 127 -20.85 -17.24 -5.27
N HIS A 128 -20.86 -18.44 -5.88
CA HIS A 128 -20.30 -18.69 -7.22
C HIS A 128 -20.94 -17.86 -8.33
N VAL A 129 -22.22 -17.50 -8.18
CA VAL A 129 -22.93 -16.71 -9.20
C VAL A 129 -22.49 -15.25 -9.14
N ALA A 130 -22.40 -14.69 -7.93
CA ALA A 130 -21.95 -13.32 -7.73
C ALA A 130 -20.44 -13.16 -7.93
N THR A 131 -19.66 -14.21 -7.68
CA THR A 131 -18.20 -14.22 -7.84
C THR A 131 -17.75 -15.48 -8.60
N PRO A 132 -17.92 -15.49 -9.94
CA PRO A 132 -17.50 -16.62 -10.77
C PRO A 132 -16.00 -16.87 -10.69
N THR A 133 -15.60 -18.14 -10.69
CA THR A 133 -14.18 -18.51 -10.70
C THR A 133 -13.62 -18.49 -12.11
N ILE A 134 -12.31 -18.67 -12.21
CA ILE A 134 -11.58 -18.72 -13.47
C ILE A 134 -12.10 -19.83 -14.39
N PHE A 135 -12.53 -20.97 -13.83
CA PHE A 135 -13.10 -22.08 -14.58
C PHE A 135 -14.43 -21.68 -15.21
N THR A 136 -15.32 -21.05 -14.44
CA THR A 136 -16.62 -20.56 -14.93
C THR A 136 -16.42 -19.54 -16.05
N ARG A 137 -15.57 -18.52 -15.83
CA ARG A 137 -15.36 -17.45 -16.82
C ARG A 137 -14.69 -17.93 -18.11
N ILE A 138 -13.69 -18.81 -18.01
CA ILE A 138 -13.06 -19.38 -19.22
C ILE A 138 -14.08 -20.19 -20.03
N LYS A 139 -14.92 -20.97 -19.36
CA LYS A 139 -15.95 -21.78 -20.02
C LYS A 139 -17.04 -20.95 -20.69
N ASP A 140 -17.41 -19.82 -20.07
CA ASP A 140 -18.40 -18.90 -20.63
C ASP A 140 -17.86 -18.15 -21.85
N GLU A 141 -16.58 -17.76 -21.84
CA GLU A 141 -15.98 -16.94 -22.90
C GLU A 141 -15.41 -17.76 -24.06
N LEU A 142 -14.94 -18.99 -23.82
CA LEU A 142 -14.31 -19.84 -24.84
C LEU A 142 -15.14 -21.09 -25.15
N LYS A 143 -15.49 -21.27 -26.43
CA LYS A 143 -16.20 -22.46 -26.91
C LYS A 143 -15.27 -23.68 -26.94
N ASN A 144 -15.80 -24.85 -26.57
CA ASN A 144 -15.10 -26.15 -26.59
C ASN A 144 -13.78 -26.16 -25.78
N VAL A 145 -13.66 -25.29 -24.77
CA VAL A 145 -12.49 -25.25 -23.89
C VAL A 145 -12.52 -26.41 -22.91
N ARG A 146 -11.38 -27.09 -22.71
CA ARG A 146 -11.21 -28.10 -21.67
C ARG A 146 -10.36 -27.55 -20.54
N THR A 147 -10.93 -27.43 -19.37
CA THR A 147 -10.23 -26.97 -18.15
C THR A 147 -10.19 -28.10 -17.12
N VAL A 148 -9.06 -28.30 -16.48
CA VAL A 148 -8.80 -29.45 -15.61
C VAL A 148 -8.27 -28.99 -14.25
N SER A 149 -8.73 -29.61 -13.17
CA SER A 149 -8.24 -29.35 -11.81
C SER A 149 -7.88 -30.64 -11.07
N PHE A 150 -6.61 -30.78 -10.70
CA PHE A 150 -6.10 -31.87 -9.86
C PHE A 150 -5.54 -31.32 -8.56
N THR A 151 -5.98 -31.85 -7.42
CA THR A 151 -5.71 -31.27 -6.10
C THR A 151 -5.69 -32.35 -5.04
N SER A 152 -4.88 -32.17 -3.99
CA SER A 152 -4.93 -33.00 -2.78
C SER A 152 -6.08 -32.62 -1.83
N ASN A 153 -6.71 -31.46 -2.06
CA ASN A 153 -7.78 -30.92 -1.23
C ASN A 153 -9.15 -30.94 -1.91
N ALA A 154 -10.07 -31.74 -1.35
CA ALA A 154 -11.43 -31.89 -1.88
C ALA A 154 -12.22 -30.56 -1.96
N ALA A 155 -11.94 -29.59 -1.08
CA ALA A 155 -12.70 -28.36 -0.99
C ALA A 155 -12.50 -27.45 -2.22
N ILE A 156 -11.32 -27.50 -2.86
CA ILE A 156 -11.05 -26.75 -4.08
C ILE A 156 -11.93 -27.26 -5.22
N ASN A 157 -11.98 -28.57 -5.43
CA ASN A 157 -12.83 -29.16 -6.48
C ASN A 157 -14.31 -28.95 -6.22
N ALA A 158 -14.75 -29.14 -4.97
CA ALA A 158 -16.16 -29.02 -4.60
C ALA A 158 -16.70 -27.58 -4.74
N ASN A 159 -15.86 -26.57 -4.48
CA ASN A 159 -16.29 -25.17 -4.43
C ASN A 159 -15.69 -24.33 -5.57
N LEU A 160 -14.39 -24.37 -5.79
CA LEU A 160 -13.71 -23.42 -6.68
C LEU A 160 -13.56 -23.92 -8.12
N ALA A 161 -13.50 -25.23 -8.34
CA ALA A 161 -13.33 -25.84 -9.67
C ALA A 161 -14.57 -26.59 -10.17
N LYS A 162 -15.76 -26.30 -9.63
CA LYS A 162 -17.03 -26.96 -9.99
C LYS A 162 -17.35 -26.94 -11.48
N ASP A 163 -17.00 -25.85 -12.16
CA ASP A 163 -17.24 -25.67 -13.59
C ASP A 163 -16.10 -26.19 -14.48
N ALA A 164 -15.04 -26.74 -13.89
CA ALA A 164 -13.99 -27.40 -14.66
C ALA A 164 -14.55 -28.59 -15.44
N THR A 165 -14.01 -28.84 -16.63
CA THR A 165 -14.40 -29.99 -17.45
C THR A 165 -14.07 -31.32 -16.78
N GLU A 166 -12.94 -31.39 -16.08
CA GLU A 166 -12.53 -32.56 -15.31
C GLU A 166 -11.88 -32.15 -13.99
N THR A 167 -12.24 -32.87 -12.93
CA THR A 167 -11.66 -32.68 -11.59
C THR A 167 -11.20 -34.02 -11.02
N LYS A 168 -10.03 -34.06 -10.39
CA LYS A 168 -9.61 -35.21 -9.56
C LYS A 168 -9.14 -34.70 -8.20
N THR A 169 -9.70 -35.28 -7.14
CA THR A 169 -9.18 -35.15 -5.78
C THR A 169 -8.31 -36.35 -5.50
N LEU A 170 -7.06 -36.11 -5.15
CA LEU A 170 -6.01 -37.12 -5.02
C LEU A 170 -5.51 -37.15 -3.57
N ALA A 171 -4.85 -38.25 -3.19
CA ALA A 171 -4.53 -38.50 -1.78
C ALA A 171 -3.36 -37.64 -1.25
N ASN A 172 -2.45 -37.22 -2.13
CA ASN A 172 -1.22 -36.50 -1.78
C ASN A 172 -0.60 -35.81 -3.02
N ASP A 173 0.40 -34.98 -2.77
CA ASP A 173 1.15 -34.24 -3.79
C ASP A 173 1.81 -35.12 -4.86
N ALA A 174 2.32 -36.30 -4.50
CA ALA A 174 2.96 -37.20 -5.47
C ALA A 174 1.95 -37.73 -6.50
N ASP A 175 0.72 -38.04 -6.05
CA ASP A 175 -0.37 -38.43 -6.93
C ASP A 175 -0.86 -37.26 -7.80
N VAL A 176 -0.92 -36.04 -7.26
CA VAL A 176 -1.22 -34.81 -8.03
C VAL A 176 -0.20 -34.62 -9.15
N LYS A 177 1.10 -34.67 -8.84
CA LYS A 177 2.16 -34.62 -9.84
C LYS A 177 1.94 -35.68 -10.92
N LYS A 178 1.74 -36.95 -10.53
CA LYS A 178 1.56 -38.06 -11.48
C LYS A 178 0.38 -37.82 -12.42
N ALA A 179 -0.74 -37.33 -11.90
CA ALA A 179 -1.92 -37.01 -12.70
C ALA A 179 -1.66 -35.85 -13.68
N LEU A 180 -0.95 -34.80 -13.24
CA LEU A 180 -0.54 -33.68 -14.10
C LEU A 180 0.35 -34.15 -15.25
N ILE A 181 1.37 -34.97 -14.96
CA ILE A 181 2.26 -35.53 -15.99
C ILE A 181 1.48 -36.38 -16.99
N GLN A 182 0.53 -37.20 -16.54
CA GLN A 182 -0.30 -38.01 -17.42
C GLN A 182 -1.21 -37.15 -18.33
N GLU A 183 -1.82 -36.11 -17.77
CA GLU A 183 -2.64 -35.15 -18.52
C GLU A 183 -1.80 -34.35 -19.52
N LEU A 184 -0.58 -33.94 -19.15
CA LEU A 184 0.36 -33.35 -20.08
C LEU A 184 0.81 -34.32 -21.17
N ALA A 185 0.94 -35.62 -20.90
CA ALA A 185 1.37 -36.57 -21.92
C ALA A 185 0.28 -36.90 -22.96
N THR A 186 -0.99 -36.95 -22.53
CA THR A 186 -2.08 -37.54 -23.33
C THR A 186 -3.31 -36.66 -23.51
N GLY A 187 -3.46 -35.64 -22.68
CA GLY A 187 -4.61 -34.75 -22.68
C GLY A 187 -4.38 -33.46 -23.47
N ASN A 188 -5.43 -32.63 -23.49
CA ASN A 188 -5.51 -31.42 -24.29
C ASN A 188 -6.06 -30.22 -23.52
N ALA A 189 -5.90 -30.18 -22.20
CA ALA A 189 -6.33 -29.06 -21.36
C ALA A 189 -5.81 -27.70 -21.86
N SER A 190 -6.69 -26.71 -21.93
CA SER A 190 -6.35 -25.29 -22.18
C SER A 190 -5.98 -24.58 -20.89
N LEU A 191 -6.60 -24.95 -19.77
CA LEU A 191 -6.18 -24.59 -18.42
C LEU A 191 -6.00 -25.90 -17.62
N LEU A 192 -4.80 -26.14 -17.13
CA LEU A 192 -4.48 -27.27 -16.25
C LEU A 192 -4.04 -26.73 -14.89
N VAL A 193 -4.85 -26.96 -13.86
CA VAL A 193 -4.55 -26.53 -12.49
C VAL A 193 -4.11 -27.71 -11.63
N GLY A 194 -2.98 -27.55 -10.95
CA GLY A 194 -2.46 -28.46 -9.93
C GLY A 194 -2.35 -27.74 -8.60
N GLN A 195 -2.79 -28.35 -7.50
CA GLN A 195 -2.56 -27.81 -6.15
C GLN A 195 -1.83 -28.83 -5.27
N PHE A 196 -0.88 -28.33 -4.48
CA PHE A 196 -0.03 -29.10 -3.58
C PHE A 196 -0.06 -28.51 -2.16
N ASP A 197 -0.17 -29.35 -1.12
CA ASP A 197 -0.26 -28.93 0.28
C ASP A 197 0.87 -29.43 1.20
N GLY A 198 1.84 -30.16 0.66
CA GLY A 198 2.94 -30.73 1.45
C GLY A 198 3.74 -29.70 2.25
N ALA A 199 3.98 -28.52 1.68
CA ALA A 199 4.68 -27.43 2.38
C ALA A 199 3.84 -26.83 3.52
N ALA A 200 2.54 -26.59 3.31
CA ALA A 200 1.62 -26.17 4.36
C ALA A 200 1.57 -27.16 5.53
N LEU A 201 1.47 -28.46 5.23
CA LEU A 201 1.44 -29.53 6.24
C LEU A 201 2.76 -29.65 7.01
N ALA A 202 3.90 -29.56 6.32
CA ALA A 202 5.22 -29.67 6.95
C ALA A 202 5.63 -28.42 7.74
N GLY A 203 5.15 -27.24 7.33
CA GLY A 203 5.39 -25.98 8.03
C GLY A 203 4.69 -25.94 9.39
N GLY A 204 3.43 -26.39 9.49
CA GLY A 204 2.71 -26.43 10.76
C GLY A 204 2.61 -25.05 11.42
N SER A 205 3.43 -24.79 12.43
CA SER A 205 3.55 -23.47 13.09
C SER A 205 4.83 -22.70 12.74
N ASP A 206 5.76 -23.31 12.00
CA ASP A 206 7.07 -22.74 11.67
C ASP A 206 7.36 -22.88 10.16
N PHE A 207 7.21 -21.77 9.46
CA PHE A 207 7.42 -21.62 8.02
C PHE A 207 8.77 -20.94 7.71
N SER A 208 9.78 -21.18 8.54
CA SER A 208 11.14 -20.66 8.35
C SER A 208 12.07 -21.70 7.74
N GLU A 209 13.19 -21.22 7.19
CA GLU A 209 14.33 -22.01 6.73
C GLU A 209 15.01 -22.84 7.83
N SER A 210 14.68 -22.57 9.10
CA SER A 210 15.20 -23.34 10.24
C SER A 210 14.41 -24.64 10.50
N ASN A 211 13.20 -24.79 9.95
CA ASN A 211 12.40 -26.00 10.04
C ASN A 211 12.84 -27.02 8.98
N PRO A 212 13.52 -28.13 9.34
CA PRO A 212 14.06 -29.07 8.35
C PRO A 212 12.98 -29.82 7.57
N ALA A 213 11.83 -30.09 8.19
CA ALA A 213 10.71 -30.75 7.52
C ALA A 213 10.10 -29.84 6.45
N TYR A 214 9.95 -28.56 6.76
CA TYR A 214 9.48 -27.56 5.81
C TYR A 214 10.46 -27.37 4.64
N VAL A 215 11.76 -27.23 4.91
CA VAL A 215 12.79 -27.13 3.86
C VAL A 215 12.80 -28.36 2.95
N ALA A 216 12.73 -29.57 3.52
CA ALA A 216 12.66 -30.81 2.74
C ALA A 216 11.39 -30.90 1.86
N SER A 217 10.26 -30.40 2.37
CA SER A 217 9.01 -30.34 1.59
C SER A 217 9.11 -29.37 0.41
N ILE A 218 9.76 -28.20 0.59
CA ILE A 218 10.03 -27.25 -0.50
C ILE A 218 10.91 -27.88 -1.58
N GLN A 219 11.97 -28.60 -1.18
CA GLN A 219 12.85 -29.31 -2.13
C GLN A 219 12.09 -30.40 -2.90
N THR A 220 11.17 -31.10 -2.24
CA THR A 220 10.31 -32.11 -2.89
C THR A 220 9.37 -31.47 -3.91
N LEU A 221 8.72 -30.35 -3.54
CA LEU A 221 7.88 -29.58 -4.46
C LEU A 221 8.67 -29.04 -5.66
N ASP A 222 9.89 -28.53 -5.44
CA ASP A 222 10.77 -28.06 -6.52
C ASP A 222 11.08 -29.18 -7.53
N ASN A 223 11.36 -30.40 -7.05
CA ASN A 223 11.55 -31.55 -7.92
C ASN A 223 10.28 -31.89 -8.71
N TYR A 224 9.10 -31.83 -8.07
CA TYR A 224 7.83 -32.05 -8.77
C TYR A 224 7.59 -31.02 -9.87
N VAL A 225 7.87 -29.74 -9.60
CA VAL A 225 7.82 -28.67 -10.61
C VAL A 225 8.76 -28.99 -11.78
N GLY A 226 9.98 -29.44 -11.49
CA GLY A 226 10.94 -29.90 -12.52
C GLY A 226 10.36 -30.99 -13.42
N GLU A 227 9.89 -32.10 -12.83
CA GLU A 227 9.31 -33.25 -13.56
C GLU A 227 8.09 -32.83 -14.41
N ILE A 228 7.23 -31.94 -13.89
CA ILE A 228 6.05 -31.43 -14.61
C ILE A 228 6.47 -30.57 -15.80
N LEU A 229 7.47 -29.70 -15.64
CA LEU A 229 7.99 -28.88 -16.73
C LEU A 229 8.69 -29.70 -17.81
N GLU A 230 9.37 -30.78 -17.43
CA GLU A 230 9.94 -31.74 -18.39
C GLU A 230 8.83 -32.43 -19.18
N ALA A 231 7.77 -32.91 -18.52
CA ALA A 231 6.61 -33.50 -19.19
C ALA A 231 5.90 -32.50 -20.13
N LEU A 232 5.79 -31.24 -19.73
CA LEU A 232 5.24 -30.17 -20.56
C LEU A 232 6.04 -29.99 -21.86
N LYS A 233 7.37 -29.92 -21.75
CA LYS A 233 8.27 -29.77 -22.92
C LYS A 233 8.32 -31.02 -23.79
N ALA A 234 8.10 -32.20 -23.21
CA ALA A 234 8.08 -33.48 -23.93
C ALA A 234 6.79 -33.70 -24.74
N ARG A 235 5.79 -32.82 -24.63
CA ARG A 235 4.57 -32.89 -25.42
C ARG A 235 4.90 -32.85 -26.91
N LYS A 236 4.32 -33.78 -27.67
CA LYS A 236 4.49 -33.82 -29.14
C LYS A 236 4.06 -32.51 -29.81
N THR A 237 3.03 -31.85 -29.28
CA THR A 237 2.47 -30.60 -29.79
C THR A 237 3.09 -29.34 -29.18
N TYR A 238 4.08 -29.45 -28.29
CA TYR A 238 4.64 -28.32 -27.52
C TYR A 238 5.06 -27.13 -28.39
N GLU A 239 5.78 -27.40 -29.49
CA GLU A 239 6.29 -26.35 -30.39
C GLU A 239 5.19 -25.50 -31.05
N GLY A 240 4.00 -26.08 -31.25
CA GLY A 240 2.85 -25.36 -31.77
C GLY A 240 1.88 -24.88 -30.69
N GLU A 241 2.19 -25.06 -29.41
CA GLU A 241 1.40 -24.57 -28.29
C GLU A 241 2.08 -23.35 -27.65
N ASN A 242 1.30 -22.44 -27.05
CA ASN A 242 1.85 -21.28 -26.35
C ASN A 242 1.42 -21.28 -24.89
N TRP A 243 2.26 -21.91 -24.06
CA TRP A 243 2.02 -22.10 -22.63
C TRP A 243 2.49 -20.92 -21.79
N MET A 244 1.64 -20.45 -20.89
CA MET A 244 2.08 -19.73 -19.69
C MET A 244 2.07 -20.70 -18.52
N VAL A 245 3.17 -20.77 -17.79
CA VAL A 245 3.22 -21.51 -16.52
C VAL A 245 3.10 -20.49 -15.40
N VAL A 246 2.07 -20.64 -14.57
CA VAL A 246 1.86 -19.83 -13.37
C VAL A 246 2.25 -20.69 -12.18
N ILE A 247 3.19 -20.21 -11.37
CA ILE A 247 3.52 -20.82 -10.07
C ILE A 247 3.20 -19.79 -9.00
N ALA A 248 2.34 -20.15 -8.07
CA ALA A 248 1.83 -19.21 -7.09
C ALA A 248 1.65 -19.87 -5.74
N SER A 249 2.11 -19.18 -4.70
CA SER A 249 1.85 -19.60 -3.33
C SER A 249 0.48 -19.10 -2.89
N SER A 250 -0.27 -19.93 -2.17
CA SER A 250 -1.55 -19.49 -1.61
C SER A 250 -1.37 -18.46 -0.52
N LEU A 251 -0.45 -18.74 0.42
CA LEU A 251 -0.09 -17.94 1.58
C LEU A 251 1.28 -18.42 2.11
N GLY A 252 1.90 -17.62 2.98
CA GLY A 252 3.20 -17.91 3.57
C GLY A 252 3.15 -18.79 4.83
N GLY A 253 2.01 -18.85 5.51
CA GLY A 253 1.76 -19.72 6.68
C GLY A 253 2.03 -19.07 8.04
N GLY A 254 1.47 -19.65 9.10
CA GLY A 254 1.52 -19.11 10.47
C GLY A 254 0.34 -18.20 10.80
N LEU A 255 0.42 -17.52 11.95
CA LEU A 255 -0.63 -16.63 12.43
C LEU A 255 -0.72 -15.38 11.54
N SER A 256 -1.94 -15.06 11.13
CA SER A 256 -2.24 -13.97 10.20
C SER A 256 -3.11 -12.89 10.84
N GLY A 257 -2.97 -11.67 10.34
CA GLY A 257 -3.69 -10.50 10.84
C GLY A 257 -2.72 -9.44 11.34
N GLY A 258 -3.09 -8.18 11.15
CA GLY A 258 -2.27 -7.04 11.53
C GLY A 258 -3.11 -5.89 12.06
N GLU A 259 -2.47 -4.94 12.73
CA GLU A 259 -3.12 -3.67 13.06
C GLU A 259 -3.27 -2.83 11.79
N SER A 260 -4.34 -2.05 11.71
CA SER A 260 -4.55 -1.14 10.58
C SER A 260 -3.38 -0.14 10.47
N GLY A 261 -2.86 0.01 9.25
CA GLY A 261 -1.69 0.85 8.97
C GLY A 261 -0.34 0.21 9.30
N SER A 262 -0.32 -1.04 9.79
CA SER A 262 0.93 -1.80 9.92
C SER A 262 1.54 -2.15 8.55
N ASN A 263 2.83 -2.46 8.54
CA ASN A 263 3.50 -2.93 7.33
C ASN A 263 3.07 -4.36 7.00
N ILE A 264 2.18 -4.54 6.01
CA ILE A 264 1.69 -5.88 5.63
C ILE A 264 2.80 -6.80 5.11
N TYR A 265 3.91 -6.26 4.58
CA TYR A 265 5.06 -7.08 4.18
C TYR A 265 5.81 -7.67 5.37
N ALA A 266 5.53 -7.23 6.60
CA ALA A 266 6.04 -7.84 7.81
C ALA A 266 5.16 -9.01 8.30
N ASP A 267 3.93 -9.14 7.80
CA ASP A 267 3.07 -10.29 8.08
C ASP A 267 3.56 -11.50 7.26
N GLY A 268 4.40 -12.32 7.92
CA GLY A 268 4.99 -13.51 7.31
C GLY A 268 3.97 -14.52 6.80
N SER A 269 2.73 -14.51 7.32
CA SER A 269 1.68 -15.42 6.88
C SER A 269 1.15 -15.11 5.48
N ARG A 270 1.40 -13.90 4.99
CA ARG A 270 0.94 -13.42 3.69
C ARG A 270 2.06 -13.39 2.66
N ASN A 271 3.33 -13.55 3.06
CA ASN A 271 4.44 -13.54 2.12
C ASN A 271 4.37 -14.75 1.18
N ALA A 272 4.28 -14.50 -0.11
CA ALA A 272 4.02 -15.50 -1.13
C ALA A 272 4.98 -15.34 -2.32
N PHE A 273 5.35 -16.47 -2.92
CA PHE A 273 6.06 -16.49 -4.20
C PHE A 273 5.07 -16.51 -5.36
N TYR A 274 5.27 -15.64 -6.36
CA TYR A 274 4.53 -15.63 -7.61
C TYR A 274 5.47 -15.56 -8.81
N ALA A 275 5.22 -16.40 -9.82
CA ALA A 275 5.93 -16.38 -11.08
C ALA A 275 5.00 -16.67 -12.27
N PHE A 276 5.04 -15.80 -13.29
CA PHE A 276 4.39 -15.98 -14.58
C PHE A 276 5.46 -16.24 -15.63
N TYR A 277 5.62 -17.51 -16.02
CA TYR A 277 6.69 -17.99 -16.87
C TYR A 277 6.25 -18.23 -18.30
N ASN A 278 7.10 -17.80 -19.22
CA ASN A 278 7.11 -18.28 -20.60
C ASN A 278 8.54 -18.19 -21.13
N PRO A 279 9.05 -19.19 -21.88
CA PRO A 279 10.43 -19.18 -22.37
C PRO A 279 10.79 -17.95 -23.24
N LYS A 280 9.79 -17.25 -23.80
CA LYS A 280 9.95 -16.04 -24.62
C LYS A 280 10.04 -14.76 -23.79
N PHE A 281 9.76 -14.80 -22.48
CA PHE A 281 9.87 -13.64 -21.61
C PHE A 281 11.33 -13.31 -21.30
N THR A 282 11.58 -12.07 -20.87
CA THR A 282 12.75 -11.69 -20.08
C THR A 282 12.40 -11.78 -18.59
N ALA A 283 13.39 -11.97 -17.73
CA ALA A 283 13.20 -11.85 -16.29
C ALA A 283 12.75 -10.42 -15.93
N ASP A 284 11.66 -10.31 -15.17
CA ASP A 284 11.16 -9.05 -14.62
C ASP A 284 10.79 -9.27 -13.15
N LYS A 285 11.64 -8.78 -12.25
CA LYS A 285 11.53 -8.99 -10.80
C LYS A 285 10.84 -7.79 -10.15
N TYR A 286 9.83 -8.05 -9.34
CA TYR A 286 9.16 -7.04 -8.51
C TYR A 286 9.54 -7.26 -7.05
N ASP A 287 10.19 -6.27 -6.44
CA ASP A 287 10.51 -6.23 -5.02
C ASP A 287 9.50 -5.37 -4.26
N LYS A 288 9.30 -5.65 -2.97
CA LYS A 288 8.45 -4.78 -2.14
C LYS A 288 9.00 -3.35 -2.10
N PRO A 289 8.13 -2.33 -1.99
CA PRO A 289 8.55 -0.97 -1.72
C PRO A 289 9.40 -0.86 -0.46
N GLN A 290 10.39 0.04 -0.49
CA GLN A 290 11.13 0.44 0.69
C GLN A 290 10.21 1.27 1.62
N MET A 291 9.73 0.63 2.67
CA MET A 291 8.73 1.21 3.59
C MET A 291 9.26 2.41 4.39
N ASP A 292 10.56 2.43 4.63
CA ASP A 292 11.32 3.52 5.25
C ASP A 292 11.64 4.67 4.27
N ALA A 293 11.36 4.48 2.99
CA ALA A 293 11.51 5.46 1.92
C ALA A 293 10.15 5.88 1.34
N LEU A 294 9.06 5.78 2.11
CA LEU A 294 7.79 6.35 1.68
C LEU A 294 7.76 7.85 2.04
N PRO A 295 7.57 8.75 1.06
CA PRO A 295 7.44 10.17 1.38
C PRO A 295 6.17 10.40 2.20
N TYR A 296 6.26 11.26 3.21
CA TYR A 296 5.09 11.86 3.82
C TYR A 296 4.51 12.87 2.83
N VAL A 297 3.36 12.52 2.25
CA VAL A 297 2.67 13.32 1.24
C VAL A 297 1.41 13.94 1.84
N GLY A 298 1.21 15.22 1.58
CA GLY A 298 -0.01 15.91 2.01
C GLY A 298 -0.03 17.38 1.64
N THR A 299 -0.95 18.08 2.26
CA THR A 299 -1.13 19.52 2.14
C THR A 299 -1.29 20.09 3.55
N THR A 300 -0.71 21.25 3.84
CA THR A 300 -0.98 22.00 5.08
C THR A 300 -0.76 23.49 4.89
N GLN A 301 -1.26 24.29 5.83
CA GLN A 301 -1.00 25.72 5.92
C GLN A 301 0.48 25.98 6.24
N ARG A 302 1.12 26.85 5.45
CA ARG A 302 2.42 27.42 5.79
C ARG A 302 2.26 28.65 6.68
N TYR A 303 2.84 28.60 7.87
CA TYR A 303 2.96 29.75 8.76
C TYR A 303 4.26 30.46 8.47
N GLN A 304 4.19 31.68 7.93
CA GLN A 304 5.37 32.46 7.53
C GLN A 304 5.25 33.93 7.95
N GLY A 305 6.21 34.38 8.76
CA GLY A 305 6.31 35.75 9.27
C GLY A 305 5.61 35.99 10.61
N ALA A 306 5.78 37.19 11.15
CA ALA A 306 5.10 37.62 12.37
C ALA A 306 3.59 37.65 12.14
N ASN A 307 2.82 37.11 13.10
CA ASN A 307 1.35 37.04 13.06
C ASN A 307 0.74 36.12 11.99
N SER A 308 1.54 35.26 11.34
CA SER A 308 0.97 34.15 10.54
C SER A 308 0.62 32.99 11.47
N ARG A 309 -0.68 32.77 11.69
CA ARG A 309 -1.20 31.80 12.65
C ARG A 309 -2.62 31.33 12.33
N ALA A 310 -3.01 30.21 12.92
CA ALA A 310 -4.41 29.80 13.07
C ALA A 310 -4.79 29.87 14.55
N GLU A 311 -6.00 30.35 14.85
CA GLU A 311 -6.48 30.54 16.23
C GLU A 311 -7.75 29.75 16.51
N GLN A 312 -7.85 29.25 17.73
CA GLN A 312 -9.03 28.57 18.24
C GLN A 312 -9.93 29.60 18.97
N ARG A 313 -11.24 29.61 18.65
CA ARG A 313 -12.22 30.59 19.18
C ARG A 313 -12.72 30.30 20.60
N ASN A 314 -12.75 29.03 21.01
CA ASN A 314 -12.90 28.60 22.40
C ASN A 314 -11.59 28.84 23.18
N ALA A 315 -11.57 29.95 23.91
CA ALA A 315 -10.44 30.33 24.75
C ALA A 315 -10.16 29.35 25.91
N ASP A 316 -11.06 28.43 26.24
CA ASP A 316 -10.86 27.43 27.30
C ASP A 316 -10.19 26.15 26.82
N LEU A 317 -10.09 25.92 25.51
CA LEU A 317 -9.40 24.74 25.00
C LEU A 317 -7.91 24.79 25.39
N ALA A 318 -7.41 23.68 25.95
CA ALA A 318 -6.02 23.54 26.41
C ALA A 318 -5.62 24.45 27.59
N ASN A 319 -6.60 24.96 28.34
CA ASN A 319 -6.41 25.47 29.70
C ASN A 319 -6.28 24.28 30.66
N PHE A 320 -5.06 23.96 31.09
CA PHE A 320 -4.77 22.78 31.91
C PHE A 320 -4.86 22.99 33.42
N GLY A 321 -5.46 24.10 33.86
CA GLY A 321 -5.69 24.38 35.27
C GLY A 321 -4.42 24.32 36.13
N ALA A 322 -4.61 24.02 37.41
CA ALA A 322 -3.53 23.82 38.37
C ALA A 322 -2.97 22.40 38.37
N ASP A 323 -3.73 21.43 37.89
CA ASP A 323 -3.48 20.02 38.16
C ASP A 323 -3.97 19.05 37.07
N GLN A 324 -4.48 19.55 35.93
CA GLN A 324 -4.96 18.67 34.87
C GLN A 324 -3.81 17.94 34.18
N ASP A 325 -3.98 16.62 34.05
CA ASP A 325 -3.16 15.76 33.20
C ASP A 325 -3.58 15.94 31.73
N ALA A 326 -2.60 16.10 30.85
CA ALA A 326 -2.85 16.31 29.44
C ALA A 326 -1.63 15.95 28.60
N THR A 327 -1.88 15.61 27.33
CA THR A 327 -0.81 15.42 26.34
C THR A 327 -1.12 16.19 25.09
N ILE A 328 -0.17 16.99 24.61
CA ILE A 328 -0.24 17.67 23.31
C ILE A 328 0.76 17.00 22.39
N ARG A 329 0.36 16.70 21.15
CA ARG A 329 1.28 16.23 20.11
C ARG A 329 0.99 16.89 18.77
N PHE A 330 2.02 17.05 17.94
CA PHE A 330 1.87 17.51 16.55
C PHE A 330 3.13 17.20 15.74
N ASN A 331 2.96 17.22 14.42
CA ASN A 331 4.04 17.12 13.47
C ASN A 331 4.43 18.53 12.99
N ILE A 332 5.73 18.78 12.83
CA ILE A 332 6.25 20.07 12.37
C ILE A 332 7.41 19.89 11.39
N ARG A 333 7.47 20.77 10.38
CA ARG A 333 8.64 20.98 9.52
C ARG A 333 9.10 22.42 9.66
N TRP A 334 10.36 22.65 10.01
CA TRP A 334 10.89 24.00 10.24
C TRP A 334 11.82 24.42 9.09
N ASP A 335 11.42 25.47 8.36
CA ASP A 335 12.07 25.93 7.12
C ASP A 335 12.77 27.31 7.29
N GLN A 336 12.90 27.83 8.51
CA GLN A 336 13.51 29.16 8.77
C GLN A 336 15.01 29.12 9.11
N GLY A 337 15.62 27.93 9.12
CA GLY A 337 16.96 27.74 9.71
C GLY A 337 16.97 28.01 11.22
N SER A 338 18.16 28.08 11.82
CA SER A 338 18.32 28.30 13.27
C SER A 338 17.84 29.69 13.68
N THR A 339 16.89 29.74 14.61
CA THR A 339 16.33 30.96 15.20
C THR A 339 16.19 30.77 16.71
N ILE A 340 16.08 31.86 17.47
CA ILE A 340 16.00 31.82 18.93
C ILE A 340 14.79 32.63 19.38
N TYR A 341 13.95 32.00 20.20
CA TYR A 341 12.71 32.49 20.81
C TYR A 341 11.42 32.63 19.99
N PRO A 342 11.32 32.42 18.66
CA PRO A 342 10.00 32.48 18.02
C PRO A 342 9.12 31.34 18.53
N ALA A 343 7.93 31.69 19.02
CA ALA A 343 6.92 30.72 19.44
C ALA A 343 6.05 30.29 18.26
N PHE A 344 5.70 29.00 18.19
CA PHE A 344 5.01 28.41 17.02
C PHE A 344 3.80 27.52 17.34
N VAL A 345 3.58 27.16 18.61
CA VAL A 345 2.31 26.61 19.12
C VAL A 345 2.13 27.16 20.53
N SER A 346 0.99 27.77 20.84
CA SER A 346 0.86 28.49 22.12
C SER A 346 -0.56 28.58 22.66
N LYS A 347 -0.62 28.70 23.99
CA LYS A 347 -1.79 29.13 24.75
C LYS A 347 -1.34 30.23 25.72
N ARG A 348 -0.71 31.28 25.19
CA ARG A 348 -0.10 32.38 25.96
C ARG A 348 -0.03 33.65 25.12
N ALA A 349 -0.16 34.82 25.75
CA ALA A 349 -0.20 36.11 25.04
C ALA A 349 1.16 36.58 24.53
N SER A 350 2.25 36.31 25.26
CA SER A 350 3.62 36.63 24.87
C SER A 350 4.62 35.75 25.63
N PHE A 351 5.89 35.79 25.21
CA PHE A 351 7.00 35.10 25.88
C PHE A 351 7.40 35.72 27.24
N SER A 352 6.89 36.91 27.57
CA SER A 352 7.32 37.69 28.74
C SER A 352 6.99 36.98 30.06
N GLY A 353 7.95 36.91 30.98
CA GLY A 353 7.71 36.43 32.34
C GLY A 353 6.57 37.20 33.01
N GLY A 354 5.75 36.52 33.81
CA GLY A 354 4.54 37.08 34.42
C GLY A 354 3.27 36.86 33.59
N VAL A 355 3.38 36.48 32.32
CA VAL A 355 2.23 36.21 31.44
C VAL A 355 1.83 34.74 31.55
N VAL A 356 0.61 34.47 32.03
CA VAL A 356 0.14 33.10 32.29
C VAL A 356 -0.06 32.31 31.00
N GLY A 357 0.40 31.06 31.01
CA GLY A 357 0.14 30.08 29.96
C GLY A 357 1.38 29.28 29.59
N TRP A 358 1.30 28.62 28.43
CA TRP A 358 2.38 27.81 27.88
C TRP A 358 2.58 28.06 26.38
N LEU A 359 3.79 27.83 25.88
CA LEU A 359 4.12 27.90 24.45
C LEU A 359 5.31 26.98 24.09
N PHE A 360 5.34 26.52 22.85
CA PHE A 360 6.51 25.91 22.23
C PHE A 360 7.29 26.96 21.45
N PHE A 361 8.61 26.88 21.48
CA PHE A 361 9.50 27.87 20.88
C PHE A 361 10.80 27.25 20.35
N MET A 362 11.42 27.93 19.39
CA MET A 362 12.76 27.59 18.93
C MET A 362 13.83 28.13 19.87
N GLU A 363 14.86 27.35 20.13
CA GLU A 363 16.02 27.71 20.95
C GLU A 363 17.31 27.59 20.11
N SER A 364 18.41 28.11 20.63
CA SER A 364 19.72 28.06 19.99
C SER A 364 20.06 26.67 19.43
N GLY A 365 20.72 26.67 18.27
CA GLY A 365 21.09 25.44 17.56
C GLY A 365 19.94 24.76 16.82
N GLY A 366 18.81 25.45 16.59
CA GLY A 366 17.63 24.88 15.92
C GLY A 366 16.86 23.89 16.79
N THR A 367 17.04 23.98 18.11
CA THR A 367 16.38 23.10 19.07
C THR A 367 15.00 23.64 19.47
N VAL A 368 14.21 22.84 20.19
CA VAL A 368 12.88 23.23 20.66
C VAL A 368 12.80 23.20 22.17
N GLY A 369 12.12 24.17 22.75
CA GLY A 369 11.66 24.12 24.12
C GLY A 369 10.15 24.32 24.26
N ILE A 370 9.68 24.02 25.46
CA ILE A 370 8.37 24.45 25.97
C ILE A 370 8.61 25.39 27.15
N ASN A 371 7.91 26.53 27.14
CA ASN A 371 8.06 27.61 28.11
C ASN A 371 6.71 27.93 28.77
N LEU A 372 6.74 28.19 30.07
CA LEU A 372 5.59 28.48 30.90
C LEU A 372 5.90 29.65 31.83
N SER A 373 4.86 30.38 32.23
CA SER A 373 4.95 31.38 33.28
C SER A 373 3.62 31.59 33.98
N GLN A 374 3.67 32.37 35.06
CA GLN A 374 2.56 32.69 35.96
C GLN A 374 2.71 34.14 36.44
N VAL A 375 1.62 34.80 36.81
CA VAL A 375 1.63 36.14 37.43
C VAL A 375 2.61 36.17 38.59
N GLY A 376 3.52 37.15 38.56
CA GLY A 376 4.54 37.33 39.60
C GLY A 376 5.70 36.33 39.56
N GLN A 377 5.77 35.45 38.56
CA GLN A 377 6.85 34.48 38.38
C GLN A 377 7.61 34.70 37.07
N GLY A 378 8.87 34.26 37.03
CA GLY A 378 9.68 34.26 35.82
C GLY A 378 9.26 33.18 34.80
N ASN A 379 10.08 33.00 33.77
CA ASN A 379 9.91 31.92 32.81
C ASN A 379 10.46 30.60 33.36
N THR A 380 9.72 29.52 33.17
CA THR A 380 10.11 28.14 33.49
C THR A 380 10.06 27.34 32.20
N GLN A 381 11.14 26.65 31.85
CA GLN A 381 11.24 25.99 30.53
C GLN A 381 11.97 24.66 30.55
N ARG A 382 11.59 23.79 29.61
CA ARG A 382 12.33 22.57 29.26
C ARG A 382 12.71 22.65 27.79
N VAL A 383 14.01 22.53 27.53
CA VAL A 383 14.59 22.51 26.17
C VAL A 383 15.06 21.11 25.83
N HIS A 384 14.84 20.69 24.59
CA HIS A 384 15.35 19.46 24.01
C HIS A 384 16.66 19.74 23.26
N THR A 385 17.56 18.77 23.11
CA THR A 385 18.85 18.97 22.41
C THR A 385 18.83 18.62 20.93
N ARG A 386 17.75 17.98 20.47
CA ARG A 386 17.54 17.63 19.05
C ARG A 386 17.27 18.89 18.23
N ASN A 387 18.06 19.06 17.17
CA ASN A 387 17.84 20.06 16.14
C ASN A 387 16.68 19.61 15.23
N ILE A 388 15.73 20.50 14.97
CA ILE A 388 14.62 20.30 14.03
C ILE A 388 14.62 21.31 12.87
N ALA A 389 15.59 22.22 12.86
CA ALA A 389 15.75 23.25 11.83
C ALA A 389 16.56 22.72 10.64
N ASP A 390 16.17 21.55 10.15
CA ASP A 390 16.84 20.78 9.09
C ASP A 390 15.94 20.58 7.85
N GLY A 391 14.73 21.13 7.86
CA GLY A 391 13.80 21.09 6.73
C GLY A 391 13.08 19.75 6.55
N ILE A 392 13.19 18.81 7.49
CA ILE A 392 12.40 17.57 7.49
C ILE A 392 11.33 17.59 8.59
N TRP A 393 10.39 16.65 8.51
CA TRP A 393 9.31 16.56 9.49
C TRP A 393 9.79 15.92 10.80
N HIS A 394 9.32 16.45 11.93
CA HIS A 394 9.54 15.93 13.28
C HIS A 394 8.22 15.81 14.02
N ASN A 395 8.17 14.92 15.01
CA ASN A 395 7.06 14.86 15.96
C ASN A 395 7.45 15.52 17.29
N ILE A 396 6.57 16.36 17.82
CA ILE A 396 6.75 17.01 19.13
C ILE A 396 5.60 16.58 20.03
N THR A 397 5.93 16.13 21.24
CA THR A 397 4.94 15.76 22.26
C THR A 397 5.29 16.40 23.61
N ALA A 398 4.32 17.04 24.27
CA ALA A 398 4.45 17.52 25.64
C ALA A 398 3.39 16.87 26.53
N LYS A 399 3.83 16.32 27.66
CA LYS A 399 2.99 15.63 28.63
C LYS A 399 2.98 16.37 29.97
N PHE A 400 1.81 16.80 30.42
CA PHE A 400 1.54 17.36 31.74
C PHE A 400 0.98 16.25 32.63
N TRP A 401 1.57 16.03 33.79
CA TRP A 401 1.18 14.90 34.64
C TRP A 401 1.50 15.15 36.12
N LYS A 402 0.87 14.38 37.01
CA LYS A 402 1.14 14.42 38.46
C LYS A 402 1.77 13.14 38.98
N ASN A 403 2.68 13.30 39.95
CA ASN A 403 3.12 12.24 40.85
C ASN A 403 2.87 12.69 42.29
N GLY A 404 1.80 12.18 42.89
CA GLY A 404 1.29 12.69 44.17
C GLY A 404 0.89 14.16 44.06
N THR A 405 1.51 15.03 44.87
CA THR A 405 1.25 16.47 44.87
C THR A 405 2.13 17.24 43.87
N THR A 406 3.17 16.61 43.33
CA THR A 406 4.11 17.27 42.41
C THR A 406 3.58 17.19 40.98
N ARG A 407 3.56 18.33 40.30
CA ARG A 407 3.18 18.43 38.88
C ARG A 407 4.42 18.54 38.00
N TYR A 408 4.44 17.76 36.93
CA TYR A 408 5.54 17.65 36.00
C TYR A 408 5.13 17.95 34.57
N LEU A 409 6.13 18.34 33.78
CA LEU A 409 6.08 18.46 32.35
C LEU A 409 7.22 17.66 31.73
N THR A 410 6.89 16.78 30.78
CA THR A 410 7.87 16.01 30.00
C THR A 410 7.77 16.43 28.52
N LEU A 411 8.91 16.72 27.89
CA LEU A 411 8.98 17.06 26.46
C LEU A 411 9.64 15.92 25.69
N PHE A 412 9.06 15.53 24.57
CA PHE A 412 9.61 14.54 23.64
C PHE A 412 9.74 15.15 22.25
N ILE A 413 10.84 14.84 21.56
CA ILE A 413 11.01 15.10 20.12
C ILE A 413 11.35 13.76 19.45
N ASP A 414 10.56 13.37 18.44
CA ASP A 414 10.66 12.09 17.72
C ASP A 414 10.61 10.87 18.65
N GLY A 415 9.83 10.97 19.73
CA GLY A 415 9.72 9.94 20.77
C GLY A 415 10.88 9.90 21.75
N ILE A 416 11.87 10.79 21.65
CA ILE A 416 12.99 10.86 22.60
C ILE A 416 12.69 11.90 23.68
N PRO A 417 12.77 11.57 24.97
CA PRO A 417 12.56 12.55 26.04
C PRO A 417 13.72 13.55 26.12
N ALA A 418 13.41 14.79 26.49
CA ALA A 418 14.40 15.83 26.71
C ALA A 418 15.42 15.38 27.77
N PRO A 419 16.74 15.59 27.55
CA PRO A 419 17.79 15.04 28.40
C PRO A 419 17.77 15.59 29.83
N GLY A 420 17.16 16.76 30.04
CA GLY A 420 16.97 17.32 31.37
C GLY A 420 15.86 16.65 32.20
N GLY A 421 15.19 15.63 31.66
CA GLY A 421 14.11 14.89 32.31
C GLY A 421 12.86 15.72 32.56
N ASP A 422 12.04 15.23 33.49
CA ASP A 422 10.79 15.90 33.88
C ASP A 422 11.07 17.27 34.50
N LEU A 423 10.31 18.28 34.07
CA LEU A 423 10.35 19.62 34.63
C LEU A 423 9.29 19.74 35.72
N ASN A 424 9.70 20.03 36.96
CA ASN A 424 8.75 20.33 38.03
C ASN A 424 8.11 21.70 37.80
N ILE A 425 6.79 21.72 37.65
CA ILE A 425 5.98 22.93 37.40
C ILE A 425 4.98 23.20 38.52
N THR A 426 5.10 22.53 39.66
CA THR A 426 4.16 22.62 40.79
C THR A 426 3.94 24.07 41.24
N ASN A 427 5.02 24.84 41.33
CA ASN A 427 4.98 26.21 41.82
C ASN A 427 4.29 27.19 40.85
N LEU A 428 4.09 26.83 39.59
CA LEU A 428 3.36 27.67 38.63
C LEU A 428 1.84 27.68 38.90
N GLY A 429 1.30 26.67 39.59
CA GLY A 429 -0.12 26.59 39.90
C GLY A 429 -1.01 26.60 38.64
N ASN A 430 -2.05 27.44 38.64
CA ASN A 430 -3.06 27.48 37.58
C ASN A 430 -2.55 28.11 36.28
N LEU A 431 -2.43 27.31 35.22
CA LEU A 431 -1.93 27.75 33.92
C LEU A 431 -3.02 28.32 32.98
N ASN A 432 -4.25 28.51 33.46
CA ASN A 432 -5.35 29.01 32.65
C ASN A 432 -5.12 30.45 32.21
N THR A 433 -5.52 30.74 30.98
CA THR A 433 -5.37 32.05 30.34
C THR A 433 -6.50 32.29 29.36
N SER A 434 -6.86 33.55 29.14
CA SER A 434 -7.83 33.95 28.12
C SER A 434 -7.23 34.01 26.71
N SER A 435 -5.91 33.83 26.58
CA SER A 435 -5.26 33.79 25.26
C SER A 435 -5.79 32.60 24.46
N PRO A 436 -6.12 32.75 23.16
CA PRO A 436 -6.55 31.62 22.35
C PRO A 436 -5.41 30.60 22.16
N LEU A 437 -5.77 29.35 21.89
CA LEU A 437 -4.82 28.36 21.39
C LEU A 437 -4.44 28.73 19.95
N ARG A 438 -3.14 28.72 19.64
CA ARG A 438 -2.59 29.13 18.34
C ARG A 438 -1.66 28.09 17.76
N LEU A 439 -1.74 27.91 16.44
CA LEU A 439 -0.73 27.27 15.60
C LEU A 439 -0.06 28.36 14.76
N GLY A 440 1.28 28.38 14.69
CA GLY A 440 2.04 29.46 14.09
C GLY A 440 2.45 30.56 15.08
N SER A 441 2.87 31.72 14.55
CA SER A 441 3.51 32.80 15.32
C SER A 441 2.57 33.45 16.33
N ILE A 442 3.04 33.71 17.56
CA ILE A 442 2.31 34.53 18.53
C ILE A 442 2.49 36.04 18.30
N GLY A 443 3.35 36.43 17.37
CA GLY A 443 3.68 37.82 17.04
C GLY A 443 4.99 38.34 17.65
N ASP A 444 5.70 37.52 18.42
CA ASP A 444 6.98 37.86 19.07
C ASP A 444 8.21 37.64 18.18
N GLY A 445 8.09 36.76 17.18
CA GLY A 445 9.13 36.44 16.23
C GLY A 445 8.55 35.93 14.91
N ASN A 446 9.37 35.99 13.87
CA ASN A 446 9.05 35.39 12.58
C ASN A 446 9.16 33.87 12.71
N VAL A 447 8.16 33.15 12.19
CA VAL A 447 8.18 31.70 11.98
C VAL A 447 8.25 31.41 10.47
N ASN A 448 8.78 30.25 10.08
CA ASN A 448 8.57 29.65 8.75
C ASN A 448 8.47 28.14 8.94
N CYS A 449 7.26 27.64 9.14
CA CYS A 449 7.02 26.24 9.44
C CYS A 449 5.71 25.72 8.84
N LEU A 450 5.64 24.40 8.77
CA LEU A 450 4.44 23.62 8.48
C LEU A 450 4.06 22.85 9.73
N ILE A 451 2.77 22.81 10.10
CA ILE A 451 2.27 22.04 11.25
C ILE A 451 1.15 21.14 10.75
N SER A 452 1.20 19.85 11.10
CA SER A 452 0.14 18.87 10.79
C SER A 452 -0.14 17.97 12.00
N ASP A 453 -1.26 17.24 11.96
CA ASP A 453 -1.67 16.28 12.99
C ASP A 453 -1.63 16.81 14.43
N PHE A 454 -2.18 18.00 14.66
CA PHE A 454 -2.25 18.59 15.98
C PHE A 454 -3.33 17.92 16.82
N ALA A 455 -2.95 17.32 17.95
CA ALA A 455 -3.86 16.56 18.82
C ALA A 455 -3.65 16.91 20.29
N ILE A 456 -4.74 16.89 21.05
CA ILE A 456 -4.75 17.10 22.51
C ILE A 456 -5.52 15.95 23.17
N TYR A 457 -4.90 15.31 24.17
CA TYR A 457 -5.51 14.30 25.03
C TYR A 457 -5.84 14.88 26.40
N ASN A 458 -6.94 14.43 27.00
CA ASN A 458 -7.32 14.75 28.39
C ASN A 458 -6.63 13.87 29.45
N LEU A 459 -5.50 13.25 29.10
CA LEU A 459 -4.70 12.45 30.03
C LEU A 459 -3.21 12.53 29.70
N ALA A 460 -2.41 12.10 30.67
CA ALA A 460 -0.98 11.92 30.52
C ALA A 460 -0.69 10.57 29.86
N LEU A 461 -0.29 10.57 28.57
CA LEU A 461 0.01 9.33 27.87
C LEU A 461 1.22 8.63 28.53
N PRO A 462 1.20 7.29 28.65
CA PRO A 462 2.38 6.54 29.08
C PRO A 462 3.60 6.81 28.18
N ASN A 463 4.80 6.81 28.75
CA ASN A 463 6.03 7.15 28.00
C ASN A 463 6.30 6.16 26.87
N ASP A 464 6.12 4.87 27.12
CA ASP A 464 6.25 3.78 26.14
C ASP A 464 5.29 3.97 24.97
N VAL A 465 4.06 4.42 25.23
CA VAL A 465 3.08 4.75 24.18
C VAL A 465 3.53 5.95 23.35
N ILE A 466 4.01 7.03 23.98
CA ILE A 466 4.54 8.20 23.27
C ILE A 466 5.73 7.80 22.39
N ILE A 467 6.66 6.99 22.92
CA ILE A 467 7.85 6.52 22.21
C ILE A 467 7.45 5.67 21.01
N ALA A 468 6.58 4.67 21.21
CA ALA A 468 6.19 3.73 20.15
C ALA A 468 5.40 4.40 19.02
N LYS A 469 4.61 5.43 19.34
CA LYS A 469 3.69 6.07 18.40
C LYS A 469 4.16 7.43 17.88
N SER A 470 5.36 7.88 18.25
CA SER A 470 5.87 9.21 17.89
C SER A 470 5.87 9.48 16.39
N LYS A 471 6.12 8.46 15.58
CA LYS A 471 6.16 8.58 14.12
C LYS A 471 4.80 8.44 13.45
N MET A 472 3.79 7.92 14.14
CA MET A 472 2.56 7.43 13.50
C MET A 472 1.62 8.58 13.12
N THR A 473 1.26 8.65 11.84
CA THR A 473 0.25 9.59 11.31
C THR A 473 -0.60 8.96 10.19
N PRO A 474 -1.90 9.28 10.09
CA PRO A 474 -2.70 10.04 11.05
C PRO A 474 -3.11 9.16 12.24
N LEU A 475 -3.68 9.80 13.25
CA LEU A 475 -4.36 9.09 14.33
C LEU A 475 -5.73 8.60 13.90
N THR A 476 -6.06 7.38 14.28
CA THR A 476 -7.37 6.75 14.08
C THR A 476 -7.75 5.95 15.32
N GLU A 477 -9.04 5.62 15.47
CA GLU A 477 -9.51 4.71 16.53
C GLU A 477 -8.83 3.34 16.45
N GLU A 478 -8.48 2.90 15.24
CA GLU A 478 -7.83 1.60 14.99
C GLU A 478 -6.37 1.58 15.44
N ASN A 479 -5.64 2.67 15.26
CA ASN A 479 -4.21 2.74 15.56
C ASN A 479 -3.89 3.42 16.90
N ASP A 480 -4.85 4.09 17.54
CA ASP A 480 -4.67 4.74 18.84
C ASP A 480 -5.70 4.31 19.89
N VAL A 481 -5.29 3.42 20.80
CA VAL A 481 -6.11 3.00 21.95
C VAL A 481 -6.57 4.16 22.84
N TYR A 482 -5.87 5.30 22.82
CA TYR A 482 -6.25 6.52 23.55
C TYR A 482 -7.01 7.53 22.68
N TYR A 483 -7.46 7.16 21.48
CA TYR A 483 -8.18 8.07 20.57
C TYR A 483 -9.43 8.65 21.23
N ASN A 484 -10.13 7.86 22.05
CA ASN A 484 -11.30 8.32 22.78
C ASN A 484 -10.99 9.37 23.86
N ASN A 485 -9.73 9.51 24.27
CA ASN A 485 -9.25 10.52 25.20
C ASN A 485 -8.85 11.83 24.51
N LEU A 486 -8.90 11.90 23.18
CA LEU A 486 -8.73 13.16 22.46
C LEU A 486 -9.83 14.15 22.83
N THR A 487 -9.44 15.38 23.15
CA THR A 487 -10.34 16.54 23.30
C THR A 487 -10.43 17.37 22.02
N GLY A 488 -9.50 17.16 21.10
CA GLY A 488 -9.53 17.68 19.74
C GLY A 488 -8.37 17.13 18.92
N TYR A 489 -8.61 16.90 17.63
CA TYR A 489 -7.61 16.44 16.68
C TYR A 489 -7.85 17.06 15.31
N TRP A 490 -6.84 17.76 14.81
CA TRP A 490 -6.85 18.46 13.54
C TRP A 490 -5.71 17.91 12.68
N LYS A 491 -6.03 17.32 11.53
CA LYS A 491 -5.00 16.91 10.56
C LYS A 491 -4.29 18.12 9.94
N CYS A 492 -4.97 19.26 9.88
CA CYS A 492 -4.51 20.50 9.27
C CYS A 492 -4.21 20.32 7.78
N ASN A 493 -5.09 19.62 7.05
CA ASN A 493 -4.86 19.21 5.66
C ASN A 493 -6.03 19.53 4.72
N GLU A 494 -6.87 20.49 5.07
CA GLU A 494 -8.05 20.89 4.31
C GLU A 494 -7.71 21.38 2.89
N GLY A 495 -6.54 22.02 2.71
CA GLY A 495 -6.01 22.38 1.40
C GLY A 495 -6.63 23.63 0.76
N GLU A 496 -7.74 24.11 1.31
CA GLU A 496 -8.41 25.34 0.90
C GLU A 496 -9.14 26.01 2.08
N GLY A 497 -9.57 27.26 1.89
CA GLY A 497 -10.28 28.02 2.90
C GLY A 497 -9.41 28.44 4.10
N ASP A 498 -10.06 28.96 5.14
CA ASP A 498 -9.44 29.52 6.34
C ASP A 498 -9.69 28.67 7.60
N VAL A 499 -10.16 27.42 7.46
CA VAL A 499 -10.60 26.58 8.57
C VAL A 499 -9.76 25.31 8.66
N LEU A 500 -9.36 24.93 9.87
CA LEU A 500 -8.83 23.60 10.18
C LEU A 500 -9.85 22.87 11.05
N ASN A 501 -10.43 21.78 10.57
CA ASN A 501 -11.56 21.11 11.21
C ASN A 501 -11.12 20.06 12.24
N ASP A 502 -11.86 19.99 13.34
CA ASP A 502 -11.70 18.91 14.31
C ASP A 502 -12.31 17.62 13.75
N LEU A 503 -11.57 16.52 13.86
CA LEU A 503 -12.01 15.21 13.40
C LEU A 503 -12.69 14.37 14.50
N THR A 504 -12.56 14.78 15.76
CA THR A 504 -13.15 14.02 16.89
C THR A 504 -14.61 14.36 17.13
N GLY A 505 -15.09 15.50 16.61
CA GLY A 505 -16.40 16.06 16.92
C GLY A 505 -16.52 16.62 18.34
N LYS A 506 -15.40 16.73 19.08
CA LYS A 506 -15.35 17.17 20.48
C LYS A 506 -14.87 18.62 20.63
N SER A 507 -14.31 19.20 19.57
CA SER A 507 -13.81 20.57 19.58
C SER A 507 -14.32 21.38 18.39
N THR A 508 -14.08 22.69 18.44
CA THR A 508 -14.39 23.59 17.32
C THR A 508 -13.16 23.79 16.44
N PRO A 509 -13.35 24.15 15.16
CA PRO A 509 -12.25 24.39 14.24
C PRO A 509 -11.27 25.49 14.68
N PHE A 510 -10.05 25.43 14.15
CA PHE A 510 -9.15 26.60 14.11
C PHE A 510 -9.49 27.46 12.90
N HIS A 511 -9.20 28.77 13.02
CA HIS A 511 -9.35 29.74 11.94
C HIS A 511 -8.01 30.40 11.61
N ILE A 512 -7.56 30.23 10.37
CA ILE A 512 -6.34 30.83 9.83
C ILE A 512 -6.52 32.35 9.77
N GLN A 513 -5.56 33.09 10.31
CA GLN A 513 -5.55 34.54 10.38
C GLN A 513 -4.59 35.13 9.35
N ASN A 514 -4.92 36.33 8.86
CA ASN A 514 -4.11 37.21 7.99
C ASN A 514 -3.76 36.65 6.59
N LYS A 515 -3.15 35.46 6.51
CA LYS A 515 -2.63 34.90 5.25
C LYS A 515 -2.89 33.39 5.16
N ILE A 516 -3.80 33.02 4.27
CA ILE A 516 -4.02 31.64 3.84
C ILE A 516 -2.93 31.29 2.81
N ASN A 517 -2.21 30.19 3.04
CA ASN A 517 -1.09 29.74 2.23
C ASN A 517 -0.95 28.22 2.35
N TRP A 518 -1.84 27.49 1.69
CA TRP A 518 -1.79 26.04 1.59
C TRP A 518 -0.63 25.61 0.69
N VAL A 519 0.18 24.67 1.17
CA VAL A 519 1.30 24.10 0.41
C VAL A 519 1.19 22.59 0.36
N ASN A 520 1.45 22.03 -0.81
CA ASN A 520 1.62 20.59 -0.99
C ASN A 520 3.06 20.20 -0.65
N PHE A 521 3.23 19.02 -0.07
CA PHE A 521 4.53 18.46 0.25
C PHE A 521 4.57 16.95 -0.06
N SER A 522 5.78 16.47 -0.32
CA SER A 522 6.08 15.06 -0.58
C SER A 522 7.51 14.82 -0.10
N ASP A 523 7.67 14.73 1.22
CA ASP A 523 8.97 14.79 1.86
C ASP A 523 9.33 13.45 2.48
N PHE A 524 10.56 13.02 2.30
CA PHE A 524 11.10 11.91 3.07
C PHE A 524 11.43 12.41 4.48
N SER A 525 10.91 11.75 5.51
CA SER A 525 11.32 11.98 6.89
C SER A 525 11.44 10.67 7.65
N PRO A 526 12.59 10.38 8.28
CA PRO A 526 12.75 9.19 9.12
C PRO A 526 11.96 9.28 10.44
N ASN A 527 11.40 10.45 10.77
CA ASN A 527 10.72 10.71 12.02
C ASN A 527 9.19 10.64 11.90
N ILE A 528 8.66 10.43 10.69
CA ILE A 528 7.24 10.29 10.42
C ILE A 528 7.00 9.03 9.60
N THR A 529 5.99 8.27 9.97
CA THR A 529 5.50 7.09 9.26
C THR A 529 4.12 7.43 8.73
N PRO A 530 4.00 7.77 7.43
CA PRO A 530 2.70 8.05 6.82
C PRO A 530 1.84 6.79 6.77
N THR A 531 0.54 6.96 6.52
CA THR A 531 -0.33 5.81 6.23
C THR A 531 0.20 5.09 5.00
N ILE A 532 0.45 3.80 5.16
CA ILE A 532 0.78 2.95 4.02
C ILE A 532 -0.52 2.71 3.24
N SER A 533 -0.64 3.34 2.08
CA SER A 533 -1.81 3.17 1.22
C SER A 533 -1.88 1.74 0.65
N GLN A 534 -3.10 1.21 0.45
CA GLN A 534 -3.30 -0.08 -0.22
C GLN A 534 -2.64 -0.15 -1.61
N SER A 535 -2.54 0.98 -2.32
CA SER A 535 -1.89 1.06 -3.63
C SER A 535 -0.40 0.71 -3.58
N ILE A 536 0.28 0.95 -2.47
CA ILE A 536 1.70 0.60 -2.30
C ILE A 536 1.85 -0.92 -2.27
N PHE A 537 0.91 -1.64 -1.67
CA PHE A 537 0.94 -3.11 -1.62
C PHE A 537 0.60 -3.77 -2.97
N LYS A 538 -0.05 -3.03 -3.88
CA LYS A 538 -0.46 -3.51 -5.22
C LYS A 538 0.63 -3.37 -6.28
N VAL A 539 1.85 -2.96 -5.93
CA VAL A 539 2.94 -2.80 -6.92
C VAL A 539 3.65 -4.11 -7.24
N VAL A 540 3.67 -5.06 -6.32
CA VAL A 540 4.18 -6.43 -6.52
C VAL A 540 3.04 -7.36 -6.95
N PRO A 541 3.30 -8.43 -7.72
CA PRO A 541 2.30 -9.44 -8.02
C PRO A 541 1.69 -10.07 -6.77
N ASN A 542 0.37 -10.31 -6.79
CA ASN A 542 -0.43 -10.89 -5.72
C ASN A 542 -1.41 -11.95 -6.26
N GLY A 543 -2.04 -12.72 -5.38
CA GLY A 543 -2.97 -13.79 -5.77
C GLY A 543 -4.12 -13.32 -6.66
N VAL A 544 -4.68 -12.13 -6.41
CA VAL A 544 -5.79 -11.56 -7.20
C VAL A 544 -5.40 -11.16 -8.63
N ASP A 545 -4.10 -11.04 -8.93
CA ASP A 545 -3.60 -10.69 -10.27
C ASP A 545 -3.61 -11.88 -11.23
N ILE A 546 -3.58 -13.10 -10.68
CA ILE A 546 -3.40 -14.33 -11.46
C ILE A 546 -4.53 -14.53 -12.49
N PRO A 547 -5.82 -14.38 -12.16
CA PRO A 547 -6.87 -14.50 -13.17
C PRO A 547 -6.74 -13.47 -14.28
N VAL A 548 -6.37 -12.23 -13.97
CA VAL A 548 -6.17 -11.18 -14.99
C VAL A 548 -5.06 -11.56 -15.95
N MET A 549 -3.94 -12.09 -15.44
CA MET A 549 -2.84 -12.60 -16.28
C MET A 549 -3.31 -13.75 -17.19
N ILE A 550 -4.07 -14.71 -16.64
CA ILE A 550 -4.56 -15.87 -17.38
C ILE A 550 -5.57 -15.47 -18.46
N TYR A 551 -6.56 -14.62 -18.15
CA TYR A 551 -7.53 -14.14 -19.13
C TYR A 551 -6.83 -13.44 -20.30
N ASN A 552 -5.91 -12.52 -20.01
CA ASN A 552 -5.15 -11.84 -21.05
C ASN A 552 -4.32 -12.82 -21.89
N TRP A 553 -3.66 -13.81 -21.26
CA TRP A 553 -2.88 -14.82 -21.98
C TRP A 553 -3.74 -15.65 -22.94
N MET A 554 -4.96 -16.00 -22.52
CA MET A 554 -5.93 -16.77 -23.28
C MET A 554 -6.75 -15.92 -24.26
N ASN A 555 -6.39 -14.63 -24.46
CA ASN A 555 -7.12 -13.67 -25.29
C ASN A 555 -8.58 -13.46 -24.87
N ILE A 556 -8.89 -13.61 -23.59
CA ILE A 556 -10.20 -13.32 -23.01
C ILE A 556 -10.24 -11.84 -22.62
N SER A 557 -11.20 -11.11 -23.19
CA SER A 557 -11.42 -9.71 -22.82
C SER A 557 -11.99 -9.63 -21.40
N VAL A 558 -11.43 -8.76 -20.56
CA VAL A 558 -11.87 -8.58 -19.17
C VAL A 558 -12.79 -7.35 -19.09
N PRO A 559 -14.12 -7.51 -19.11
CA PRO A 559 -15.03 -6.38 -19.02
C PRO A 559 -15.04 -5.80 -17.60
N LYS A 560 -15.26 -4.48 -17.50
CA LYS A 560 -15.24 -3.75 -16.23
C LYS A 560 -16.25 -4.29 -15.19
N ASN A 561 -17.39 -4.82 -15.65
CA ASN A 561 -18.44 -5.37 -14.79
C ASN A 561 -18.03 -6.64 -14.05
N TRP A 562 -16.95 -7.32 -14.46
CA TRP A 562 -16.39 -8.44 -13.69
C TRP A 562 -15.79 -8.02 -12.36
N GLY A 563 -15.52 -6.72 -12.19
CA GLY A 563 -15.07 -6.15 -10.92
C GLY A 563 -13.76 -6.75 -10.40
N LEU A 564 -12.90 -7.26 -11.29
CA LEU A 564 -11.60 -7.81 -10.90
C LEU A 564 -10.76 -6.74 -10.19
N MET A 565 -10.00 -7.18 -9.19
CA MET A 565 -9.17 -6.33 -8.36
C MET A 565 -7.68 -6.46 -8.70
N GLY A 566 -7.35 -7.47 -9.49
CA GLY A 566 -6.01 -7.71 -9.98
C GLY A 566 -5.55 -6.74 -11.07
N LYS A 567 -4.24 -6.60 -11.19
CA LYS A 567 -3.52 -5.81 -12.19
C LYS A 567 -2.93 -6.73 -13.26
N PHE A 568 -2.90 -6.24 -14.50
CA PHE A 568 -2.13 -6.88 -15.57
C PHE A 568 -0.66 -6.43 -15.53
N TYR A 569 0.25 -7.40 -15.58
CA TYR A 569 1.69 -7.16 -15.71
C TYR A 569 2.10 -7.43 -17.15
N ASN A 570 2.60 -6.41 -17.84
CA ASN A 570 2.94 -6.53 -19.25
C ASN A 570 4.29 -7.26 -19.41
N PRO A 571 4.33 -8.48 -19.97
CA PRO A 571 5.58 -9.20 -20.14
C PRO A 571 6.49 -8.50 -21.15
N SER A 572 7.76 -8.40 -20.80
CA SER A 572 8.81 -8.06 -21.74
C SER A 572 9.28 -9.31 -22.48
N PHE A 573 9.44 -9.22 -23.80
CA PHE A 573 9.79 -10.35 -24.65
C PHE A 573 11.24 -10.26 -25.13
N ASN A 574 11.92 -11.40 -25.13
CA ASN A 574 13.19 -11.56 -25.81
C ASN A 574 12.92 -12.21 -27.17
N LEU A 575 12.57 -11.40 -28.17
CA LEU A 575 12.46 -11.87 -29.55
C LEU A 575 13.87 -11.95 -30.15
N PRO A 576 14.18 -12.97 -30.98
CA PRO A 576 15.40 -12.96 -31.78
C PRO A 576 15.50 -11.62 -32.52
N ARG A 577 16.64 -10.94 -32.41
CA ARG A 577 16.96 -9.87 -33.36
C ARG A 577 17.34 -10.57 -34.65
N ASP A 578 16.56 -10.32 -35.71
CA ASP A 578 16.83 -10.80 -37.06
C ASP A 578 18.26 -10.46 -37.53
#